data_AF-A0A662T3Y1-F1
#
_entry.id   AF-A0A662T3Y1-F1
#
_cell.length_a   1.000
_cell.length_b   1.000
_cell.length_c   1.000
_cell.angle_alpha   90.00
_cell.angle_beta   90.00
_cell.angle_gamma   90.00
#
_symmetry.space_group_name_H-M   'P 1'
#
loop_
_entity.id
_entity.type
_entity.pdbx_description
1 polymer ?
#
loop_
_entity_poly.entity_id
_entity_poly.type
_entity_poly.pdbx_seq_one_letter_code
_entity_poly.pdbx_strand_id
1 'polypeptide(L)'
;MASNHRKLKIIHTADLHLGVALQGMSYEKRERRINDFFKNLEEIVNFAIKNECDFFIIAGDIFSNPLPRGEIFNKFSYLIGRLVERNIKVVAVAGNHDTPPNLIQRNTTLGLQLAGIRNFKYIDYRSKPEPLLLEGYYSKRRIIFYAIPFIYPEAISEGERSIVEYEKRIYDLFDEQLSNSMNIEDVDYRMAIAHLTVEGAKYSEKVEPTYTYELKVRKSFLNHLVKLGDIDYFALGHIHLHQDINSKASYSGSIERINFGEMSDEKGCIFIYEDKGGLTREFIRL
;
A
#
# COMPACT_ATOMS: atom_id res chain seq x y z
N MET A 1 -13.32 30.62 17.32
CA MET A 1 -13.34 29.36 18.10
C MET A 1 -12.21 28.51 17.55
N ALA A 2 -11.15 28.26 18.32
CA ALA A 2 -10.07 27.37 17.85
C ALA A 2 -10.68 25.98 17.68
N SER A 3 -10.71 25.46 16.45
CA SER A 3 -11.28 24.15 16.21
C SER A 3 -10.38 23.11 16.88
N ASN A 4 -10.95 22.41 17.86
CA ASN A 4 -10.25 21.45 18.71
C ASN A 4 -10.13 20.10 17.99
N HIS A 5 -9.60 20.11 16.76
CA HIS A 5 -9.48 18.90 15.95
C HIS A 5 -8.38 18.00 16.51
N ARG A 6 -8.62 16.68 16.42
CA ARG A 6 -7.63 15.68 16.86
C ARG A 6 -6.43 15.68 15.91
N LYS A 7 -5.29 15.22 16.40
CA LYS A 7 -4.10 14.96 15.57
C LYS A 7 -4.42 13.92 14.50
N LEU A 8 -3.89 14.12 13.29
CA LEU A 8 -3.97 13.16 12.19
C LEU A 8 -3.26 11.86 12.57
N LYS A 9 -3.89 10.73 12.20
CA LYS A 9 -3.40 9.38 12.45
C LYS A 9 -3.70 8.49 11.26
N ILE A 10 -2.71 7.72 10.83
CA ILE A 10 -2.76 6.91 9.62
C ILE A 10 -2.08 5.57 9.89
N ILE A 11 -2.63 4.49 9.34
CA ILE A 11 -1.93 3.22 9.22
C ILE A 11 -1.39 3.07 7.81
N HIS A 12 -0.13 2.67 7.69
CA HIS A 12 0.47 2.17 6.47
C HIS A 12 0.79 0.68 6.63
N THR A 13 0.13 -0.14 5.81
CA THR A 13 0.43 -1.57 5.64
C THR A 13 0.58 -1.89 4.15
N ALA A 14 1.17 -3.04 3.82
CA ALA A 14 1.31 -3.55 2.46
C ALA A 14 1.41 -5.07 2.49
N ASP A 15 1.49 -5.70 1.31
CA ASP A 15 1.92 -7.09 1.15
C ASP A 15 1.12 -8.04 2.07
N LEU A 16 -0.22 -7.93 1.99
CA LEU A 16 -1.13 -8.72 2.81
C LEU A 16 -1.18 -10.18 2.35
N HIS A 17 -1.06 -10.41 1.03
CA HIS A 17 -1.10 -11.71 0.36
C HIS A 17 -2.18 -12.66 0.89
N LEU A 18 -3.38 -12.13 1.15
CA LEU A 18 -4.47 -12.92 1.71
C LEU A 18 -4.79 -14.10 0.80
N GLY A 19 -4.77 -15.31 1.38
CA GLY A 19 -4.95 -16.56 0.65
C GLY A 19 -3.67 -17.35 0.38
N VAL A 20 -2.50 -16.81 0.71
CA VAL A 20 -1.24 -17.52 0.51
C VAL A 20 -1.09 -18.72 1.47
N ALA A 21 -0.58 -19.82 0.93
CA ALA A 21 -0.15 -20.98 1.71
C ALA A 21 0.88 -21.78 0.90
N LEU A 22 1.82 -22.43 1.59
CA LEU A 22 2.89 -23.19 0.94
C LEU A 22 2.35 -24.40 0.19
N GLN A 23 3.01 -24.75 -0.92
CA GLN A 23 2.67 -25.95 -1.67
C GLN A 23 2.91 -27.22 -0.83
N GLY A 24 2.12 -28.26 -1.07
CA GLY A 24 2.21 -29.53 -0.35
C GLY A 24 1.61 -29.55 1.06
N MET A 25 1.07 -28.43 1.55
CA MET A 25 0.33 -28.40 2.82
C MET A 25 -1.00 -29.16 2.71
N SER A 26 -1.32 -29.96 3.74
CA SER A 26 -2.66 -30.50 3.97
C SER A 26 -3.70 -29.37 4.09
N TYR A 27 -4.97 -29.66 3.79
CA TYR A 27 -6.06 -28.68 3.88
C TYR A 27 -6.11 -27.92 5.21
N GLU A 28 -6.05 -28.63 6.35
CA GLU A 28 -6.10 -28.00 7.68
C GLU A 28 -4.94 -27.01 7.92
N LYS A 29 -3.71 -27.40 7.56
CA LYS A 29 -2.52 -26.53 7.65
C LYS A 29 -2.62 -25.31 6.73
N ARG A 30 -3.19 -25.48 5.54
CA ARG A 30 -3.45 -24.38 4.60
C ARG A 30 -4.45 -23.38 5.20
N GLU A 31 -5.57 -23.86 5.72
CA GLU A 31 -6.57 -22.97 6.32
C GLU A 31 -6.03 -22.28 7.58
N ARG A 32 -5.25 -22.98 8.42
CA ARG A 32 -4.53 -22.34 9.53
C ARG A 32 -3.62 -21.21 9.05
N ARG A 33 -2.81 -21.47 8.01
CA ARG A 33 -1.91 -20.47 7.44
C ARG A 33 -2.66 -19.24 6.95
N ILE A 34 -3.76 -19.43 6.25
CA ILE A 34 -4.60 -18.33 5.76
C ILE A 34 -5.19 -17.54 6.95
N ASN A 35 -5.61 -18.22 8.01
CA ASN A 35 -6.14 -17.56 9.20
C ASN A 35 -5.07 -16.77 9.98
N ASP A 36 -3.79 -17.16 9.94
CA ASP A 36 -2.71 -16.36 10.55
C ASP A 36 -2.64 -14.95 9.93
N PHE A 37 -2.73 -14.85 8.59
CA PHE A 37 -2.77 -13.55 7.90
C PHE A 37 -4.00 -12.72 8.29
N PHE A 38 -5.18 -13.36 8.37
CA PHE A 38 -6.39 -12.65 8.78
C PHE A 38 -6.35 -12.19 10.23
N LYS A 39 -5.74 -12.97 11.12
CA LYS A 39 -5.53 -12.56 12.51
C LYS A 39 -4.67 -11.30 12.60
N ASN A 40 -3.56 -11.27 11.86
CA ASN A 40 -2.66 -10.12 11.83
C ASN A 40 -3.33 -8.89 11.21
N LEU A 41 -4.08 -9.06 10.10
CA LEU A 41 -4.85 -7.96 9.53
C LEU A 41 -5.94 -7.45 10.49
N GLU A 42 -6.62 -8.35 11.20
CA GLU A 42 -7.61 -7.98 12.21
C GLU A 42 -6.98 -7.20 13.37
N GLU A 43 -5.79 -7.57 13.83
CA GLU A 43 -5.05 -6.83 14.85
C GLU A 43 -4.70 -5.41 14.39
N ILE A 44 -4.22 -5.24 13.16
CA ILE A 44 -3.95 -3.92 12.56
C ILE A 44 -5.25 -3.09 12.44
N VAL A 45 -6.35 -3.71 11.99
CA VAL A 45 -7.67 -3.06 11.89
C VAL A 45 -8.20 -2.64 13.26
N ASN A 46 -8.07 -3.50 14.26
CA ASN A 46 -8.45 -3.20 15.63
C ASN A 46 -7.62 -2.04 16.19
N PHE A 47 -6.31 -2.02 15.91
CA PHE A 47 -5.43 -0.92 16.29
C PHE A 47 -5.87 0.39 15.62
N ALA A 48 -6.17 0.38 14.32
CA ALA A 48 -6.62 1.56 13.58
C ALA A 48 -7.92 2.14 14.18
N ILE A 49 -8.89 1.28 14.48
CA ILE A 49 -10.18 1.65 15.08
C ILE A 49 -9.98 2.18 16.50
N LYS A 50 -9.21 1.46 17.33
CA LYS A 50 -8.94 1.85 18.72
C LYS A 50 -8.27 3.22 18.81
N ASN A 51 -7.37 3.52 17.88
CA ASN A 51 -6.64 4.77 17.84
C ASN A 51 -7.35 5.90 17.08
N GLU A 52 -8.55 5.63 16.53
CA GLU A 52 -9.35 6.58 15.77
C GLU A 52 -8.56 7.18 14.59
N CYS A 53 -7.95 6.30 13.79
CA CYS A 53 -7.20 6.72 12.61
C CYS A 53 -8.14 7.35 11.57
N ASP A 54 -7.64 8.34 10.84
CA ASP A 54 -8.37 8.94 9.73
C ASP A 54 -8.24 8.10 8.46
N PHE A 55 -7.07 7.49 8.25
CA PHE A 55 -6.73 6.77 7.03
C PHE A 55 -6.08 5.42 7.31
N PHE A 56 -6.32 4.48 6.39
CA PHE A 56 -5.72 3.16 6.35
C PHE A 56 -5.20 2.90 4.94
N ILE A 57 -3.88 2.93 4.77
CA ILE A 57 -3.19 2.77 3.50
C ILE A 57 -2.82 1.30 3.30
N ILE A 58 -3.14 0.74 2.14
CA ILE A 58 -2.66 -0.57 1.68
C ILE A 58 -1.80 -0.38 0.43
N ALA A 59 -0.47 -0.45 0.57
CA ALA A 59 0.48 -0.21 -0.52
C ALA A 59 0.68 -1.45 -1.42
N GLY A 60 -0.41 -2.10 -1.85
CA GLY A 60 -0.39 -3.22 -2.78
C GLY A 60 -0.35 -4.61 -2.15
N ASP A 61 -0.50 -5.61 -3.02
CA ASP A 61 -0.57 -7.04 -2.76
C ASP A 61 -1.57 -7.41 -1.67
N ILE A 62 -2.84 -7.03 -1.88
CA ILE A 62 -3.94 -7.38 -0.98
C ILE A 62 -4.15 -8.90 -0.96
N PHE A 63 -4.20 -9.52 -2.13
CA PHE A 63 -4.44 -10.96 -2.27
C PHE A 63 -3.23 -11.66 -2.88
N SER A 64 -3.04 -12.93 -2.55
CA SER A 64 -1.99 -13.74 -3.21
C SER A 64 -2.31 -14.05 -4.69
N ASN A 65 -3.57 -13.86 -5.08
CA ASN A 65 -4.10 -14.05 -6.43
C ASN A 65 -5.15 -12.98 -6.70
N PRO A 66 -5.21 -12.41 -7.92
CA PRO A 66 -6.15 -11.33 -8.25
C PRO A 66 -7.63 -11.73 -8.23
N LEU A 67 -7.92 -13.04 -8.22
CA LEU A 67 -9.24 -13.66 -8.09
C LEU A 67 -9.26 -14.59 -6.86
N PRO A 68 -9.33 -14.06 -5.64
CA PRO A 68 -9.33 -14.86 -4.42
C PRO A 68 -10.59 -15.73 -4.29
N ARG A 69 -10.52 -16.77 -3.44
CA ARG A 69 -11.71 -17.55 -3.05
C ARG A 69 -12.75 -16.63 -2.39
N GLY A 70 -14.04 -16.90 -2.62
CA GLY A 70 -15.13 -16.08 -2.07
C GLY A 70 -15.07 -15.89 -0.55
N GLU A 71 -14.65 -16.91 0.20
CA GLU A 71 -14.45 -16.81 1.65
C GLU A 71 -13.35 -15.79 2.03
N ILE A 72 -12.22 -15.81 1.31
CA ILE A 72 -11.09 -14.90 1.55
C ILE A 72 -11.53 -13.46 1.25
N PHE A 73 -12.22 -13.26 0.11
CA PHE A 73 -12.74 -11.94 -0.25
C PHE A 73 -13.77 -11.44 0.76
N ASN A 74 -14.67 -12.30 1.26
CA ASN A 74 -15.66 -11.94 2.25
C ASN A 74 -15.01 -11.53 3.58
N LYS A 75 -14.05 -12.31 4.10
CA LYS A 75 -13.29 -11.97 5.31
C LYS A 75 -12.57 -10.62 5.18
N PHE A 76 -11.90 -10.37 4.06
CA PHE A 76 -11.28 -9.08 3.78
C PHE A 76 -12.31 -7.95 3.76
N SER A 77 -13.39 -8.12 2.99
CA SER A 77 -14.44 -7.11 2.85
C SER A 77 -15.11 -6.78 4.18
N TYR A 78 -15.29 -7.77 5.06
CA TYR A 78 -15.78 -7.58 6.42
C TYR A 78 -14.83 -6.68 7.25
N LEU A 79 -13.53 -6.97 7.25
CA LEU A 79 -12.53 -6.17 7.97
C LEU A 79 -12.45 -4.73 7.44
N ILE A 80 -12.49 -4.54 6.12
CA ILE A 80 -12.56 -3.22 5.49
C ILE A 80 -13.87 -2.50 5.87
N GLY A 81 -15.00 -3.22 5.89
CA GLY A 81 -16.30 -2.70 6.33
C GLY A 81 -16.24 -2.10 7.74
N ARG A 82 -15.56 -2.78 8.68
CA ARG A 82 -15.37 -2.28 10.06
C ARG A 82 -14.62 -0.94 10.12
N LEU A 83 -13.60 -0.75 9.26
CA LEU A 83 -12.89 0.53 9.14
C LEU A 83 -13.82 1.63 8.60
N VAL A 84 -14.53 1.32 7.51
CA VAL A 84 -15.44 2.24 6.82
C VAL A 84 -16.59 2.69 7.73
N GLU A 85 -17.17 1.79 8.53
CA GLU A 85 -18.20 2.10 9.53
C GLU A 85 -17.72 3.10 10.59
N ARG A 86 -16.41 3.17 10.84
CA ARG A 86 -15.77 4.12 11.75
C ARG A 86 -15.27 5.37 11.03
N ASN A 87 -15.65 5.59 9.78
CA ASN A 87 -15.22 6.69 8.92
C ASN A 87 -13.71 6.74 8.64
N ILE A 88 -13.01 5.62 8.86
CA ILE A 88 -11.61 5.47 8.49
C ILE A 88 -11.55 5.24 6.98
N LYS A 89 -10.84 6.11 6.27
CA LYS A 89 -10.72 6.04 4.81
C LYS A 89 -9.64 5.06 4.41
N VAL A 90 -10.02 4.04 3.65
CA VAL A 90 -9.10 3.04 3.11
C VAL A 90 -8.63 3.50 1.73
N VAL A 91 -7.32 3.64 1.55
CA VAL A 91 -6.69 3.98 0.27
C VAL A 91 -5.72 2.87 -0.09
N ALA A 92 -5.99 2.15 -1.17
CA ALA A 92 -5.22 1.00 -1.59
C ALA A 92 -4.75 1.15 -3.03
N VAL A 93 -3.50 0.78 -3.31
CA VAL A 93 -3.01 0.65 -4.68
C VAL A 93 -2.87 -0.82 -5.04
N ALA A 94 -2.93 -1.16 -6.32
CA ALA A 94 -2.68 -2.52 -6.80
C ALA A 94 -1.19 -2.87 -6.72
N GLY A 95 -0.86 -4.04 -6.17
CA GLY A 95 0.47 -4.64 -6.30
C GLY A 95 0.60 -5.58 -7.52
N ASN A 96 1.70 -6.31 -7.60
CA ASN A 96 1.96 -7.24 -8.71
C ASN A 96 1.17 -8.56 -8.61
N HIS A 97 0.68 -8.94 -7.43
CA HIS A 97 -0.23 -10.07 -7.26
C HIS A 97 -1.70 -9.71 -7.46
N ASP A 98 -2.01 -8.41 -7.45
CA ASP A 98 -3.36 -7.90 -7.57
C ASP A 98 -3.83 -7.78 -9.04
N THR A 99 -2.95 -7.80 -10.03
CA THR A 99 -3.39 -7.64 -11.42
C THR A 99 -3.68 -9.00 -12.07
N PRO A 100 -4.87 -9.21 -12.66
CA PRO A 100 -5.16 -10.39 -13.47
C PRO A 100 -4.24 -10.48 -14.70
N PRO A 101 -3.68 -11.66 -15.02
CA PRO A 101 -2.81 -11.84 -16.18
C PRO A 101 -3.54 -11.63 -17.51
N ASN A 102 -4.87 -11.82 -17.52
CA ASN A 102 -5.72 -11.57 -18.67
C ASN A 102 -6.34 -10.16 -18.58
N LEU A 103 -6.26 -9.39 -19.67
CA LEU A 103 -6.84 -8.04 -19.79
C LEU A 103 -8.37 -8.00 -19.64
N ILE A 104 -9.07 -9.11 -19.92
CA ILE A 104 -10.52 -9.23 -19.79
C ILE A 104 -10.93 -9.25 -18.31
N GLN A 105 -10.10 -9.86 -17.45
CA GLN A 105 -10.40 -9.99 -16.04
C GLN A 105 -10.02 -8.72 -15.28
N ARG A 106 -10.83 -8.38 -14.27
CA ARG A 106 -10.57 -7.28 -13.33
C ARG A 106 -10.30 -7.86 -11.94
N ASN A 107 -9.47 -7.18 -11.16
CA ASN A 107 -9.23 -7.55 -9.76
C ASN A 107 -10.56 -7.49 -8.99
N THR A 108 -10.83 -8.50 -8.17
CA THR A 108 -12.04 -8.56 -7.34
C THR A 108 -12.19 -7.36 -6.39
N THR A 109 -11.08 -6.80 -5.87
CA THR A 109 -11.04 -5.58 -5.05
C THR A 109 -11.68 -4.37 -5.73
N LEU A 110 -11.57 -4.25 -7.07
CA LEU A 110 -12.22 -3.16 -7.80
C LEU A 110 -13.76 -3.21 -7.64
N GLY A 111 -14.32 -4.41 -7.43
CA GLY A 111 -15.73 -4.60 -7.15
C GLY A 111 -16.23 -3.84 -5.92
N LEU A 112 -15.39 -3.68 -4.88
CA LEU A 112 -15.73 -2.89 -3.69
C LEU A 112 -15.93 -1.40 -4.01
N GLN A 113 -15.05 -0.86 -4.86
CA GLN A 113 -15.18 0.53 -5.32
C GLN A 113 -16.39 0.72 -6.24
N LEU A 114 -16.61 -0.21 -7.18
CA LEU A 114 -17.75 -0.16 -8.11
C LEU A 114 -19.10 -0.35 -7.40
N ALA A 115 -19.13 -1.11 -6.30
CA ALA A 115 -20.30 -1.23 -5.43
C ALA A 115 -20.61 0.06 -4.64
N GLY A 116 -19.78 1.11 -4.76
CA GLY A 116 -20.01 2.39 -4.13
C GLY A 116 -19.72 2.39 -2.63
N ILE A 117 -18.82 1.51 -2.15
CA ILE A 117 -18.41 1.52 -0.75
C ILE A 117 -17.76 2.87 -0.44
N ARG A 118 -18.45 3.65 0.40
CA ARG A 118 -17.98 4.96 0.86
C ARG A 118 -16.64 4.79 1.57
N ASN A 119 -15.78 5.79 1.49
CA ASN A 119 -14.47 5.79 2.17
C ASN A 119 -13.51 4.65 1.76
N PHE A 120 -13.76 3.93 0.66
CA PHE A 120 -12.82 2.98 0.07
C PHE A 120 -12.36 3.48 -1.30
N LYS A 121 -11.03 3.53 -1.51
CA LYS A 121 -10.40 3.89 -2.78
C LYS A 121 -9.40 2.82 -3.16
N TYR A 122 -9.56 2.28 -4.36
CA TYR A 122 -8.66 1.30 -4.93
C TYR A 122 -8.20 1.76 -6.32
N ILE A 123 -6.89 1.83 -6.50
CA ILE A 123 -6.24 2.38 -7.68
C ILE A 123 -5.39 1.30 -8.32
N ASP A 124 -5.70 0.93 -9.55
CA ASP A 124 -4.88 0.05 -10.37
C ASP A 124 -4.23 0.81 -11.54
N TYR A 125 -3.18 0.25 -12.14
CA TYR A 125 -2.50 0.94 -13.26
C TYR A 125 -3.39 1.09 -14.50
N ARG A 126 -4.47 0.30 -14.62
CA ARG A 126 -5.42 0.34 -15.75
C ARG A 126 -6.42 1.49 -15.61
N SER A 127 -6.58 2.03 -14.41
CA SER A 127 -7.58 3.05 -14.07
C SER A 127 -7.12 4.48 -14.37
N LYS A 128 -5.91 4.67 -14.91
CA LYS A 128 -5.25 5.98 -15.06
C LYS A 128 -5.31 6.77 -13.75
N PRO A 129 -4.36 6.55 -12.82
CA PRO A 129 -4.40 7.16 -11.49
C PRO A 129 -4.55 8.68 -11.53
N GLU A 130 -5.53 9.20 -10.80
CA GLU A 130 -5.76 10.62 -10.58
C GLU A 130 -5.45 10.96 -9.11
N PRO A 131 -5.02 12.19 -8.79
CA PRO A 131 -4.72 12.58 -7.42
C PRO A 131 -5.99 12.54 -6.55
N LEU A 132 -5.87 11.98 -5.34
CA LEU A 132 -7.01 11.80 -4.44
C LEU A 132 -6.93 12.77 -3.28
N LEU A 133 -7.68 13.87 -3.35
CA LEU A 133 -7.89 14.76 -2.21
C LEU A 133 -8.95 14.17 -1.27
N LEU A 134 -8.57 13.87 -0.03
CA LEU A 134 -9.45 13.31 0.99
C LEU A 134 -9.28 14.06 2.32
N GLU A 135 -10.38 14.31 3.01
CA GLU A 135 -10.38 14.90 4.36
C GLU A 135 -10.51 13.82 5.44
N GLY A 136 -9.66 13.86 6.46
CA GLY A 136 -9.74 12.99 7.64
C GLY A 136 -11.04 13.24 8.42
N TYR A 137 -11.63 12.18 8.96
CA TYR A 137 -12.88 12.31 9.71
C TYR A 137 -12.70 12.96 11.09
N TYR A 138 -11.68 12.52 11.84
CA TYR A 138 -11.37 12.92 13.20
C TYR A 138 -10.49 14.16 13.25
N SER A 139 -9.47 14.21 12.42
CA SER A 139 -8.50 15.32 12.40
C SER A 139 -8.89 16.47 11.49
N LYS A 140 -9.82 16.24 10.56
CA LYS A 140 -10.19 17.20 9.51
C LYS A 140 -9.03 17.63 8.60
N ARG A 141 -7.88 16.95 8.67
CA ARG A 141 -6.76 17.22 7.78
C ARG A 141 -7.09 16.80 6.35
N ARG A 142 -6.84 17.70 5.40
CA ARG A 142 -6.96 17.46 3.97
C ARG A 142 -5.63 16.92 3.44
N ILE A 143 -5.67 15.69 2.94
CA ILE A 143 -4.50 15.00 2.40
C ILE A 143 -4.75 14.74 0.92
N ILE A 144 -3.74 15.02 0.11
CA ILE A 144 -3.72 14.52 -1.26
C ILE A 144 -2.86 13.25 -1.35
N PHE A 145 -3.41 12.21 -1.96
CA PHE A 145 -2.71 10.96 -2.22
C PHE A 145 -2.38 10.84 -3.70
N TYR A 146 -1.11 10.56 -3.99
CA TYR A 146 -0.59 10.23 -5.30
C TYR A 146 -0.35 8.72 -5.36
N ALA A 147 -1.02 8.04 -6.28
CA ALA A 147 -1.01 6.59 -6.36
C ALA A 147 -0.09 6.11 -7.49
N ILE A 148 0.83 5.21 -7.18
CA ILE A 148 1.74 4.55 -8.11
C ILE A 148 1.57 3.03 -7.92
N PRO A 149 0.48 2.45 -8.46
CA PRO A 149 0.31 0.99 -8.44
C PRO A 149 1.46 0.30 -9.17
N PHE A 150 1.64 -1.00 -8.95
CA PHE A 150 2.71 -1.74 -9.61
C PHE A 150 2.58 -1.64 -11.13
N ILE A 151 3.67 -1.20 -11.77
CA ILE A 151 3.78 -1.13 -13.21
C ILE A 151 4.62 -2.31 -13.66
N TYR A 152 4.06 -3.15 -14.52
CA TYR A 152 4.77 -4.28 -15.11
C TYR A 152 5.85 -3.76 -16.08
N PRO A 153 7.12 -4.17 -15.93
CA PRO A 153 8.17 -3.82 -16.89
C PRO A 153 7.81 -4.16 -18.35
N GLU A 154 7.07 -5.25 -18.56
CA GLU A 154 6.59 -5.70 -19.88
C GLU A 154 5.63 -4.71 -20.54
N ALA A 155 4.99 -3.82 -19.76
CA ALA A 155 4.10 -2.80 -20.29
C ALA A 155 4.85 -1.55 -20.81
N ILE A 156 6.18 -1.50 -20.67
CA ILE A 156 6.98 -0.30 -20.94
C ILE A 156 7.81 -0.42 -22.23
N SER A 157 8.29 -1.61 -22.61
CA SER A 157 8.88 -1.83 -23.94
C SER A 157 8.90 -3.30 -24.38
N GLU A 158 8.91 -3.53 -25.71
CA GLU A 158 9.08 -4.86 -26.34
C GLU A 158 10.57 -5.33 -26.38
N GLY A 159 11.47 -4.68 -25.62
CA GLY A 159 12.93 -4.86 -25.70
C GLY A 159 13.64 -5.15 -24.37
N GLU A 160 14.93 -4.79 -24.28
CA GLU A 160 15.71 -4.91 -23.03
C GLU A 160 15.13 -3.98 -21.96
N ARG A 161 14.82 -4.56 -20.80
CA ARG A 161 14.20 -3.88 -19.65
C ARG A 161 15.11 -2.76 -19.13
N SER A 162 14.89 -1.55 -19.61
CA SER A 162 15.67 -0.37 -19.21
C SER A 162 15.10 0.24 -17.94
N ILE A 163 15.92 0.33 -16.89
CA ILE A 163 15.56 1.04 -15.66
C ILE A 163 15.19 2.51 -15.92
N VAL A 164 15.81 3.13 -16.93
CA VAL A 164 15.55 4.53 -17.29
C VAL A 164 14.13 4.69 -17.86
N GLU A 165 13.69 3.77 -18.71
CA GLU A 165 12.33 3.79 -19.25
C GLU A 165 11.29 3.51 -18.16
N TYR A 166 11.63 2.61 -17.23
CA TYR A 166 10.79 2.31 -16.06
C TYR A 166 10.59 3.52 -15.15
N GLU A 167 11.69 4.16 -14.76
CA GLU A 167 11.67 5.41 -13.99
C GLU A 167 10.91 6.51 -14.74
N LYS A 168 11.11 6.65 -16.06
CA LYS A 168 10.35 7.61 -16.86
C LYS A 168 8.85 7.34 -16.82
N ARG A 169 8.41 6.08 -16.93
CA ARG A 169 6.98 5.75 -16.87
C ARG A 169 6.36 6.11 -15.51
N ILE A 170 7.08 5.83 -14.43
CA ILE A 170 6.66 6.22 -13.08
C ILE A 170 6.60 7.75 -12.95
N TYR A 171 7.62 8.45 -13.46
CA TYR A 171 7.67 9.90 -13.47
C TYR A 171 6.47 10.49 -14.20
N ASP A 172 6.21 10.07 -15.45
CA ASP A 172 5.12 10.60 -16.27
C ASP A 172 3.76 10.43 -15.55
N LEU A 173 3.54 9.28 -14.91
CA LEU A 173 2.32 8.99 -14.13
C LEU A 173 2.20 9.84 -12.87
N PHE A 174 3.31 10.12 -12.19
CA PHE A 174 3.32 10.96 -11.00
C PHE A 174 3.17 12.44 -11.35
N ASP A 175 3.87 12.90 -12.39
CA ASP A 175 3.85 14.28 -12.89
C ASP A 175 2.48 14.67 -13.46
N GLU A 176 1.78 13.74 -14.11
CA GLU A 176 0.39 13.94 -14.53
C GLU A 176 -0.54 14.19 -13.33
N GLN A 177 -0.40 13.39 -12.25
CA GLN A 177 -1.19 13.60 -11.04
C GLN A 177 -0.83 14.92 -10.34
N LEU A 178 0.46 15.30 -10.31
CA LEU A 178 0.88 16.60 -9.79
C LEU A 178 0.22 17.73 -10.58
N SER A 179 0.29 17.67 -11.91
CA SER A 179 -0.34 18.63 -12.82
C SER A 179 -1.84 18.77 -12.57
N ASN A 180 -2.54 17.65 -12.41
CA ASN A 180 -3.98 17.63 -12.12
C ASN A 180 -4.34 18.13 -10.71
N SER A 181 -3.34 18.32 -9.85
CA SER A 181 -3.52 18.84 -8.49
C SER A 181 -2.95 20.24 -8.24
N MET A 182 -2.33 20.88 -9.24
CA MET A 182 -1.62 22.17 -9.06
C MET A 182 -2.51 23.28 -8.48
N ASN A 183 -3.80 23.29 -8.82
CA ASN A 183 -4.74 24.31 -8.36
C ASN A 183 -5.50 23.92 -7.08
N ILE A 184 -5.16 22.79 -6.45
CA ILE A 184 -5.79 22.37 -5.20
C ILE A 184 -5.13 23.13 -4.05
N GLU A 185 -5.86 24.12 -3.54
CA GLU A 185 -5.49 24.88 -2.36
C GLU A 185 -5.91 24.19 -1.05
N ASP A 186 -5.31 24.63 0.06
CA ASP A 186 -5.66 24.20 1.43
C ASP A 186 -5.49 22.69 1.64
N VAL A 187 -4.28 22.21 1.39
CA VAL A 187 -3.84 20.83 1.65
C VAL A 187 -2.88 20.84 2.83
N ASP A 188 -3.17 20.04 3.86
CA ASP A 188 -2.32 19.92 5.05
C ASP A 188 -1.10 19.03 4.77
N TYR A 189 -1.29 17.93 4.04
CA TYR A 189 -0.23 16.96 3.75
C TYR A 189 -0.34 16.36 2.35
N ARG A 190 0.80 16.01 1.78
CA ARG A 190 0.93 15.28 0.51
C ARG A 190 1.55 13.91 0.74
N MET A 191 0.87 12.87 0.30
CA MET A 191 1.34 11.50 0.47
C MET A 191 1.42 10.78 -0.86
N ALA A 192 2.44 9.95 -1.04
CA ALA A 192 2.53 9.05 -2.17
C ALA A 192 2.38 7.60 -1.67
N ILE A 193 1.70 6.76 -2.44
CA ILE A 193 1.54 5.34 -2.18
C ILE A 193 2.05 4.59 -3.40
N ALA A 194 3.06 3.74 -3.25
CA ALA A 194 3.57 2.95 -4.35
C ALA A 194 3.85 1.50 -4.00
N HIS A 195 3.75 0.66 -5.01
CA HIS A 195 4.21 -0.72 -4.96
C HIS A 195 5.34 -0.92 -5.96
N LEU A 196 6.58 -0.82 -5.48
CA LEU A 196 7.80 -0.82 -6.31
C LEU A 196 9.02 -1.21 -5.46
N THR A 197 10.12 -1.49 -6.13
CA THR A 197 11.41 -1.81 -5.48
C THR A 197 12.38 -0.65 -5.58
N VAL A 198 12.94 -0.23 -4.45
CA VAL A 198 13.98 0.80 -4.39
C VAL A 198 15.34 0.15 -4.21
N GLU A 199 16.33 0.66 -4.96
CA GLU A 199 17.74 0.31 -4.80
C GLU A 199 18.21 0.44 -3.35
N GLY A 200 18.90 -0.58 -2.85
CA GLY A 200 19.40 -0.64 -1.48
C GLY A 200 18.36 -1.11 -0.44
N ALA A 201 17.13 -1.44 -0.85
CA ALA A 201 16.19 -2.16 0.01
C ALA A 201 16.78 -3.52 0.42
N LYS A 202 16.64 -3.84 1.71
CA LYS A 202 17.02 -5.11 2.31
C LYS A 202 15.90 -6.12 2.12
N TYR A 203 16.27 -7.37 1.88
CA TYR A 203 15.35 -8.51 1.84
C TYR A 203 15.62 -9.39 3.05
N SER A 204 14.65 -10.19 3.45
CA SER A 204 14.81 -11.17 4.51
C SER A 204 15.89 -12.20 4.13
N GLU A 205 16.64 -12.71 5.11
CA GLU A 205 17.93 -13.40 4.92
C GLU A 205 17.93 -14.55 3.90
N LYS A 206 16.78 -15.18 3.64
CA LYS A 206 16.66 -16.31 2.68
C LYS A 206 15.52 -16.14 1.68
N VAL A 207 15.07 -14.90 1.44
CA VAL A 207 14.11 -14.60 0.39
C VAL A 207 14.88 -14.22 -0.87
N GLU A 208 14.88 -15.10 -1.86
CA GLU A 208 15.29 -14.71 -3.21
C GLU A 208 14.20 -13.79 -3.79
N PRO A 209 14.56 -12.71 -4.50
CA PRO A 209 13.59 -11.86 -5.18
C PRO A 209 12.68 -12.71 -6.07
N THR A 210 11.36 -12.47 -5.98
CA THR A 210 10.34 -13.24 -6.72
C THR A 210 10.55 -13.15 -8.24
N TYR A 211 11.24 -12.11 -8.71
CA TYR A 211 11.60 -11.90 -10.10
C TYR A 211 13.12 -11.77 -10.28
N THR A 212 13.73 -12.66 -11.06
CA THR A 212 15.14 -12.58 -11.51
C THR A 212 15.47 -11.31 -12.31
N TYR A 213 14.46 -10.52 -12.69
CA TYR A 213 14.54 -9.30 -13.50
C TYR A 213 13.71 -8.15 -12.89
N GLU A 214 13.59 -8.10 -11.58
CA GLU A 214 12.92 -7.01 -10.87
C GLU A 214 13.68 -5.69 -11.10
N LEU A 215 12.99 -4.69 -11.68
CA LEU A 215 13.57 -3.38 -11.90
C LEU A 215 13.54 -2.59 -10.59
N LYS A 216 14.72 -2.18 -10.12
CA LYS A 216 14.90 -1.43 -8.88
C LYS A 216 15.08 0.04 -9.20
N VAL A 217 14.09 0.87 -8.84
CA VAL A 217 14.21 2.32 -9.00
C VAL A 217 15.34 2.84 -8.14
N ARG A 218 16.12 3.77 -8.68
CA ARG A 218 17.25 4.34 -7.97
C ARG A 218 16.76 5.11 -6.76
N LYS A 219 17.53 5.08 -5.68
CA LYS A 219 17.21 5.87 -4.48
C LYS A 219 17.17 7.37 -4.78
N SER A 220 18.01 7.84 -5.72
CA SER A 220 18.01 9.23 -6.20
C SER A 220 16.72 9.60 -6.92
N PHE A 221 16.13 8.68 -7.69
CA PHE A 221 14.85 8.86 -8.36
C PHE A 221 13.70 8.99 -7.34
N LEU A 222 13.62 8.11 -6.35
CA LEU A 222 12.64 8.24 -5.27
C LEU A 222 12.76 9.60 -4.53
N ASN A 223 13.99 10.00 -4.19
CA ASN A 223 14.24 11.29 -3.56
C ASN A 223 13.84 12.47 -4.46
N HIS A 224 13.96 12.33 -5.78
CA HIS A 224 13.51 13.32 -6.73
C HIS A 224 11.98 13.45 -6.71
N LEU A 225 11.23 12.33 -6.74
CA LEU A 225 9.76 12.37 -6.64
C LEU A 225 9.28 12.99 -5.33
N VAL A 226 9.92 12.65 -4.21
CA VAL A 226 9.61 13.23 -2.89
C VAL A 226 9.75 14.76 -2.91
N LYS A 227 10.81 15.28 -3.54
CA LYS A 227 11.03 16.73 -3.66
C LYS A 227 10.09 17.39 -4.65
N LEU A 228 9.87 16.76 -5.81
CA LEU A 228 9.03 17.28 -6.88
C LEU A 228 7.59 17.47 -6.43
N GLY A 229 7.03 16.49 -5.71
CA GLY A 229 5.66 16.52 -5.22
C GLY A 229 5.49 17.13 -3.83
N ASP A 230 6.57 17.66 -3.22
CA ASP A 230 6.59 18.10 -1.82
C ASP A 230 5.94 17.08 -0.87
N ILE A 231 6.33 15.81 -1.03
CA ILE A 231 5.71 14.68 -0.35
C ILE A 231 6.14 14.68 1.12
N ASP A 232 5.18 14.58 2.04
CA ASP A 232 5.43 14.44 3.48
C ASP A 232 5.73 13.00 3.87
N TYR A 233 5.06 12.05 3.22
CA TYR A 233 5.30 10.63 3.42
C TYR A 233 5.01 9.78 2.19
N PHE A 234 5.88 8.82 1.93
CA PHE A 234 5.86 7.91 0.80
C PHE A 234 5.70 6.47 1.32
N ALA A 235 4.49 5.95 1.24
CA ALA A 235 4.11 4.61 1.65
C ALA A 235 4.51 3.58 0.57
N LEU A 236 5.51 2.76 0.83
CA LEU A 236 5.97 1.73 -0.09
C LEU A 236 5.50 0.32 0.32
N GLY A 237 5.10 -0.49 -0.66
CA GLY A 237 4.95 -1.95 -0.56
C GLY A 237 5.76 -2.67 -1.64
N HIS A 238 5.71 -4.01 -1.65
CA HIS A 238 6.48 -4.98 -2.45
C HIS A 238 7.61 -5.68 -1.68
N ILE A 239 8.22 -4.99 -0.71
CA ILE A 239 9.29 -5.55 0.12
C ILE A 239 8.70 -5.97 1.45
N HIS A 240 8.76 -7.27 1.74
CA HIS A 240 8.15 -7.88 2.93
C HIS A 240 8.85 -7.57 4.25
N LEU A 241 10.07 -7.01 4.19
CA LEU A 241 10.83 -6.59 5.35
C LEU A 241 10.60 -5.10 5.62
N HIS A 242 10.09 -4.80 6.81
CA HIS A 242 9.94 -3.41 7.26
C HIS A 242 11.31 -2.70 7.29
N GLN A 243 11.35 -1.51 6.69
CA GLN A 243 12.52 -0.64 6.73
C GLN A 243 12.21 0.78 6.26
N ASP A 244 12.98 1.73 6.77
CA ASP A 244 13.02 3.08 6.25
C ASP A 244 14.04 3.19 5.10
N ILE A 245 13.59 3.71 3.96
CA ILE A 245 14.46 3.97 2.81
C ILE A 245 15.12 5.35 2.96
N ASN A 246 14.37 6.34 3.43
CA ASN A 246 14.85 7.67 3.80
C ASN A 246 13.92 8.25 4.89
N SER A 247 14.10 9.51 5.29
CA SER A 247 13.28 10.15 6.33
C SER A 247 11.79 10.28 5.99
N LYS A 248 11.40 10.15 4.72
CA LYS A 248 10.01 10.32 4.25
C LYS A 248 9.43 9.07 3.57
N ALA A 249 10.21 8.01 3.37
CA ALA A 249 9.78 6.81 2.64
C ALA A 249 10.13 5.53 3.39
N SER A 250 9.16 4.63 3.49
CA SER A 250 9.31 3.37 4.24
C SER A 250 8.54 2.24 3.58
N TYR A 251 9.10 1.04 3.63
CA TYR A 251 8.34 -0.20 3.45
C TYR A 251 7.72 -0.59 4.78
N SER A 252 6.41 -0.84 4.79
CA SER A 252 5.74 -1.38 5.98
C SER A 252 6.08 -2.84 6.23
N GLY A 253 6.48 -3.57 5.18
CA GLY A 253 6.67 -5.01 5.23
C GLY A 253 5.35 -5.77 5.07
N SER A 254 5.45 -7.09 4.95
CA SER A 254 4.27 -7.95 4.96
C SER A 254 3.72 -8.06 6.38
N ILE A 255 2.42 -8.30 6.48
CA ILE A 255 1.76 -8.48 7.78
C ILE A 255 2.06 -9.84 8.41
N GLU A 256 2.60 -10.79 7.64
CA GLU A 256 2.93 -12.15 8.11
C GLU A 256 3.99 -12.81 7.19
N ARG A 257 4.77 -13.77 7.72
CA ARG A 257 5.90 -14.44 7.04
C ARG A 257 5.46 -15.31 5.88
N ILE A 258 5.59 -14.87 4.64
CA ILE A 258 5.03 -15.64 3.51
C ILE A 258 5.69 -17.01 3.35
N ASN A 259 7.01 -17.07 3.54
CA ASN A 259 7.79 -18.29 3.45
C ASN A 259 8.82 -18.38 4.60
N PHE A 260 9.57 -19.49 4.65
CA PHE A 260 10.55 -19.74 5.72
C PHE A 260 11.73 -18.77 5.72
N GLY A 261 12.00 -18.06 4.62
CA GLY A 261 13.05 -17.05 4.58
C GLY A 261 12.74 -15.79 5.37
N GLU A 262 11.46 -15.59 5.74
CA GLU A 262 10.99 -14.49 6.56
C GLU A 262 10.85 -14.89 8.04
N MET A 263 11.21 -16.13 8.43
CA MET A 263 10.90 -16.68 9.76
C MET A 263 11.39 -15.83 10.94
N SER A 264 12.48 -15.08 10.74
CA SER A 264 13.11 -14.22 11.75
C SER A 264 12.59 -12.78 11.71
N ASP A 265 11.79 -12.42 10.71
CA ASP A 265 11.31 -11.06 10.54
C ASP A 265 10.27 -10.70 11.61
N GLU A 266 10.34 -9.47 12.09
CA GLU A 266 9.21 -8.85 12.80
C GLU A 266 8.14 -8.44 11.77
N LYS A 267 6.87 -8.62 12.14
CA LYS A 267 5.72 -8.30 11.28
C LYS A 267 4.84 -7.29 12.00
N GLY A 268 4.21 -6.42 11.23
CA GLY A 268 3.64 -5.19 11.78
C GLY A 268 3.00 -4.30 10.74
N CYS A 269 2.74 -3.08 11.16
CA CYS A 269 2.37 -1.97 10.30
C CYS A 269 3.06 -0.69 10.75
N ILE A 270 3.11 0.33 9.91
CA ILE A 270 3.62 1.64 10.30
C ILE A 270 2.45 2.50 10.75
N PHE A 271 2.51 3.01 11.97
CA PHE A 271 1.62 4.02 12.50
C PHE A 271 2.23 5.40 12.29
N ILE A 272 1.52 6.25 11.54
CA ILE A 272 1.94 7.61 11.20
C ILE A 272 1.01 8.57 11.93
N TYR A 273 1.57 9.55 12.62
CA TYR A 273 0.78 10.51 13.36
C TYR A 273 1.40 11.91 13.34
N GLU A 274 0.54 12.91 13.45
CA GLU A 274 0.95 14.29 13.59
C GLU A 274 1.56 14.53 14.99
N ASP A 275 2.80 14.99 15.01
CA ASP A 275 3.46 15.50 16.21
C ASP A 275 4.14 16.85 15.95
N LYS A 276 4.58 17.55 17.00
CA LYS A 276 5.04 18.94 16.97
C LYS A 276 6.00 19.24 15.81
N GLY A 277 5.47 19.73 14.68
CA GLY A 277 6.22 20.11 13.48
C GLY A 277 6.00 19.26 12.22
N GLY A 278 5.17 18.20 12.24
CA GLY A 278 4.83 17.42 11.05
C GLY A 278 4.44 15.97 11.34
N LEU A 279 4.65 15.09 10.36
CA LEU A 279 4.38 13.66 10.49
C LEU A 279 5.55 12.91 11.12
N THR A 280 5.25 12.11 12.14
CA THR A 280 6.14 11.11 12.73
C THR A 280 5.62 9.72 12.40
N ARG A 281 6.51 8.72 12.37
CA ARG A 281 6.14 7.32 12.13
C ARG A 281 6.79 6.38 13.14
N GLU A 282 6.07 5.32 13.46
CA GLU A 282 6.49 4.26 14.38
C GLU A 282 6.07 2.90 13.81
N PHE A 283 6.93 1.89 13.92
CA PHE A 283 6.57 0.52 13.57
C PHE A 283 5.84 -0.15 14.74
N ILE A 284 4.61 -0.58 14.50
CA ILE A 284 3.78 -1.31 15.46
C ILE A 284 3.88 -2.79 15.13
N ARG A 285 4.55 -3.52 16.03
CA ARG A 285 4.75 -4.97 15.93
C ARG A 285 3.48 -5.73 16.32
N LEU A 286 3.22 -6.84 15.63
CA LEU A 286 2.21 -7.86 15.95
C LEU A 286 2.79 -9.00 16.81
#